data_AF-A0A9E2K7D9-F1
#
_entry.id   AF-A0A9E2K7D9-F1
#
_cell.length_a   1.000
_cell.length_b   1.000
_cell.length_c   1.000
_cell.angle_alpha   90.00
_cell.angle_beta   90.00
_cell.angle_gamma   90.00
#
_symmetry.space_group_name_H-M   'P 1'
#
loop_
_entity.id
_entity.type
_entity.pdbx_description
1 polymer ?
#
loop_
_entity_poly.entity_id
_entity_poly.type
_entity_poly.pdbx_seq_one_letter_code
_entity_poly.pdbx_strand_id
1 'polypeptide(L)' 'MRLAIDQSWRVKGATYPNPPVGAVVLGVDGQVVGAGATEPAGGAHAEVVAL' A
#
# COMPACT_ATOMS: atom_id res chain seq x y z
N MET A 1 7.22 -9.83 0.35
CA MET A 1 7.39 -8.46 0.91
C MET A 1 7.83 -7.41 -0.11
N ARG A 2 8.71 -7.73 -1.09
CA ARG A 2 9.19 -6.76 -2.10
C ARG A 2 8.10 -5.92 -2.76
N LEU A 3 7.01 -6.56 -3.21
CA LEU A 3 5.89 -5.85 -3.84
C LEU A 3 5.25 -4.78 -2.95
N ALA A 4 5.07 -5.05 -1.65
CA ALA A 4 4.51 -4.07 -0.71
C ALA A 4 5.45 -2.87 -0.51
N ILE A 5 6.75 -3.13 -0.45
CA ILE A 5 7.77 -2.06 -0.39
C ILE A 5 7.74 -1.25 -1.70
N ASP A 6 7.62 -1.90 -2.86
CA ASP A 6 7.55 -1.20 -4.14
C ASP A 6 6.29 -0.30 -4.23
N GLN A 7 5.15 -0.73 -3.66
CA GLN A 7 3.96 0.12 -3.56
C GLN A 7 4.21 1.36 -2.69
N SER A 8 4.89 1.22 -1.55
CA SER A 8 5.19 2.37 -0.69
C SER A 8 6.11 3.38 -1.40
N TRP A 9 7.11 2.90 -2.14
CA TRP A 9 8.02 3.77 -2.89
C TRP A 9 7.32 4.60 -3.96
N ARG A 10 6.24 4.08 -4.58
CA ARG A 10 5.48 4.82 -5.61
C ARG A 10 4.81 6.08 -5.08
N VAL A 11 4.47 6.12 -3.79
CA VAL A 11 3.77 7.26 -3.18
C VAL A 11 4.68 8.11 -2.29
N LYS A 12 5.98 7.81 -2.24
CA LYS A 12 6.95 8.61 -1.48
C LYS A 12 6.91 10.06 -1.94
N GLY A 13 6.72 10.98 -1.00
CA GLY A 13 6.60 12.41 -1.32
C GLY A 13 5.15 12.91 -1.41
N ALA A 14 4.23 12.07 -1.85
CA ALA A 14 2.84 12.46 -2.10
C ALA A 14 1.95 12.34 -0.86
N THR A 15 2.40 11.61 0.17
CA THR A 15 1.59 11.30 1.37
C THR A 15 1.95 12.14 2.59
N TYR A 16 2.95 13.03 2.50
CA TYR A 16 3.40 13.83 3.65
C TYR A 16 2.25 14.68 4.23
N PRO A 17 2.14 14.78 5.58
CA PRO A 17 3.12 14.36 6.59
C PRO A 17 3.12 12.86 6.95
N ASN A 18 2.19 12.08 6.41
CA ASN A 18 2.10 10.64 6.70
C ASN A 18 3.19 9.85 5.96
N PRO A 19 3.73 8.79 6.57
CA PRO A 19 4.74 7.96 5.94
C PRO A 19 4.15 7.23 4.72
N PRO A 20 4.95 6.99 3.66
CA PRO A 20 4.53 6.12 2.58
C PRO A 20 4.52 4.67 3.06
N VAL A 21 3.35 4.03 3.04
CA VAL A 21 3.17 2.62 3.38
C VAL A 21 2.59 1.90 2.17
N GLY A 22 2.94 0.63 2.01
CA GLY A 22 2.38 -0.26 1.01
C GLY A 22 1.93 -1.56 1.65
N ALA A 23 0.83 -2.12 1.16
CA ALA A 23 0.22 -3.34 1.65
C ALA A 23 -0.07 -4.28 0.48
N VAL A 24 0.03 -5.59 0.72
CA VAL A 24 -0.30 -6.64 -0.23
C VAL A 24 -1.07 -7.71 0.50
N VAL A 25 -2.21 -8.10 -0.06
CA VAL A 25 -3.06 -9.19 0.44
C VAL A 25 -2.83 -10.41 -0.45
N LEU A 26 -2.57 -11.55 0.17
CA LEU A 26 -2.45 -12.84 -0.50
C LEU A 26 -3.71 -13.67 -0.27
N GLY A 27 -4.17 -14.32 -1.32
CA GLY A 27 -5.22 -15.34 -1.25
C GLY A 27 -4.70 -16.62 -0.58
N VAL A 28 -5.62 -17.56 -0.33
CA VAL A 28 -5.30 -18.85 0.30
C VAL A 28 -4.32 -19.71 -0.50
N ASP A 29 -4.23 -19.47 -1.81
CA ASP A 29 -3.31 -20.11 -2.75
C ASP A 29 -1.97 -19.36 -2.88
N GLY A 30 -1.78 -18.30 -2.09
CA GLY A 30 -0.57 -17.46 -2.11
C GLY A 30 -0.52 -16.47 -3.27
N GLN A 31 -1.55 -16.36 -4.10
CA GLN A 31 -1.61 -15.36 -5.17
C GLN A 31 -1.93 -13.98 -4.60
N VAL A 32 -1.43 -12.93 -5.26
CA VAL A 32 -1.79 -11.55 -4.89
C VAL A 32 -3.24 -11.31 -5.29
N VAL A 33 -4.08 -10.98 -4.32
CA VAL A 33 -5.50 -10.65 -4.53
C VAL A 33 -5.80 -9.17 -4.29
N GLY A 34 -4.85 -8.44 -3.70
CA GLY A 34 -4.96 -7.00 -3.49
C GLY A 34 -3.60 -6.37 -3.22
N ALA A 35 -3.43 -5.13 -3.65
CA ALA A 35 -2.24 -4.33 -3.38
C ALA A 35 -2.62 -2.86 -3.29
N GLY A 36 -2.09 -2.17 -2.29
CA GLY A 36 -2.43 -0.79 -1.99
C GLY A 36 -1.22 0.00 -1.49
N ALA A 37 -1.32 1.31 -1.62
CA ALA A 37 -0.39 2.28 -1.06
C ALA A 37 -1.19 3.38 -0.36
N THR A 38 -0.58 4.04 0.63
CA THR A 38 -1.21 5.16 1.33
C THR A 38 -1.60 6.28 0.36
N GLU A 39 -2.82 6.77 0.47
CA GLU A 39 -3.29 7.95 -0.28
C GLU A 39 -2.76 9.27 0.33
N PRO A 40 -2.90 10.42 -0.35
CA PRO A 40 -2.56 11.72 0.24
C PRO A 40 -3.21 11.94 1.61
N ALA A 41 -2.63 12.85 2.41
CA ALA A 41 -3.06 13.09 3.78
C ALA A 41 -4.58 13.34 3.90
N GLY A 42 -5.24 12.56 4.76
CA GLY A 42 -6.70 12.54 4.92
C GLY A 42 -7.42 11.44 4.13
N GLY A 43 -6.73 10.77 3.21
CA GLY A 43 -7.22 9.61 2.46
C GLY A 43 -7.02 8.27 3.17
N ALA A 44 -7.25 7.18 2.43
CA ALA A 44 -7.19 5.83 2.95
C ALA A 44 -5.74 5.36 3.24
N HIS A 45 -5.60 4.52 4.26
CA HIS A 45 -4.36 3.79 4.51
C HIS A 45 -4.14 2.67 3.48
N ALA A 46 -2.89 2.22 3.34
CA ALA A 46 -2.52 1.20 2.38
C ALA A 46 -3.31 -0.11 2.54
N GLU A 47 -3.59 -0.55 3.78
CA GLU A 47 -4.39 -1.74 4.05
C GLU A 47 -5.84 -1.63 3.58
N VAL A 48 -6.43 -0.44 3.62
CA VAL A 48 -7.80 -0.20 3.13
C VAL A 48 -7.84 -0.21 1.61
N VAL A 49 -6.84 0.37 0.96
CA VAL A 49 -6.73 0.36 -0.51
C VAL A 49 -6.44 -1.05 -1.04
N ALA A 50 -5.77 -1.89 -0.26
CA ALA A 50 -5.40 -3.25 -0.64
C ALA A 50 -6.52 -4.30 -0.45
N LEU A 51 -7.60 -3.96 0.26
CA LEU A 51 -8.77 -4.82 0.51
C LEU A 51 -9.90 -4.50 -0.47
#